data_AF-A0A0S4L5S4-F1
#
_entry.id   AF-A0A0S4L5S4-F1
#
_cell.length_a   1.000
_cell.length_b   1.000
_cell.length_c   1.000
_cell.angle_alpha   90.00
_cell.angle_beta   90.00
_cell.angle_gamma   90.00
#
_symmetry.space_group_name_H-M   'P 1'
#
loop_
_entity.id
_entity.type
_entity.pdbx_description
1 polymer ?
#
loop_
_entity_poly.entity_id
_entity_poly.type
_entity_poly.pdbx_seq_one_letter_code
_entity_poly.pdbx_strand_id
1 'polypeptide(L)'
;MERNPDARLSEKWVSYIRFLRGNQRVTAQRIAELLAKERELFPFQQASLILSLRYLLILEPETWSQIWRLSRLRSINWNTRRQAALLLSMKTLGRNGPAWAKQAFEKEDNVEVKMAWIQCLTQLPREELEQLSRSLTLAVHNKLQRLGQFFDGLLSDESTALPKSNLFSERGEKIF
;
A
#
# COMPACT_ATOMS: atom_id res chain seq x y z
N MET A 1 -18.83 7.85 15.69
CA MET A 1 -17.39 8.19 15.73
C MET A 1 -17.22 9.58 15.16
N GLU A 2 -16.96 10.57 16.01
CA GLU A 2 -16.65 11.93 15.59
C GLU A 2 -15.51 11.89 14.58
N ARG A 3 -15.73 12.52 13.42
CA ARG A 3 -14.72 12.63 12.36
C ARG A 3 -13.59 13.50 12.90
N ASN A 4 -12.45 12.88 13.21
CA ASN A 4 -11.22 13.58 13.60
C ASN A 4 -11.01 14.77 12.65
N PRO A 5 -10.99 16.03 13.13
CA PRO A 5 -10.86 17.21 12.29
C PRO A 5 -9.58 17.19 11.44
N ASP A 6 -8.53 16.52 11.93
CA ASP A 6 -7.28 16.30 11.19
C ASP A 6 -7.50 15.46 9.93
N ALA A 7 -8.43 14.50 9.97
CA ALA A 7 -8.72 13.65 8.82
C ALA A 7 -9.24 14.46 7.63
N ARG A 8 -10.06 15.50 7.88
CA ARG A 8 -10.59 16.37 6.83
C ARG A 8 -9.51 17.24 6.18
N LEU A 9 -8.51 17.67 6.97
CA LEU A 9 -7.38 18.46 6.47
C LEU A 9 -6.41 17.59 5.68
N SER A 10 -6.08 16.39 6.19
CA SER A 10 -5.17 15.46 5.52
C SER A 10 -5.72 14.94 4.18
N GLU A 11 -7.02 14.65 4.09
CA GLU A 11 -7.64 14.18 2.85
C GLU A 11 -7.57 15.21 1.71
N LYS A 12 -7.73 16.50 2.06
CA LYS A 12 -7.56 17.60 1.08
C LYS A 12 -6.10 17.73 0.64
N TRP A 13 -5.14 17.64 1.55
CA TRP A 13 -3.73 17.83 1.22
C TRP A 13 -3.18 16.77 0.27
N VAL A 14 -3.59 15.51 0.44
CA VAL A 14 -3.26 14.42 -0.49
C VAL A 14 -3.72 14.73 -1.92
N SER A 15 -4.87 15.39 -2.07
CA SER A 15 -5.38 15.83 -3.36
C SER A 15 -4.49 16.89 -4.02
N TYR A 16 -3.96 17.83 -3.22
CA TYR A 16 -3.10 18.91 -3.71
C TYR A 16 -1.69 18.46 -4.07
N ILE A 17 -1.14 17.45 -3.38
CA ILE A 17 0.22 16.94 -3.64
C ILE A 17 0.37 16.44 -5.09
N ARG A 18 -0.69 15.90 -5.69
CA ARG A 18 -0.70 15.46 -7.10
C ARG A 18 -0.42 16.60 -8.10
N PHE A 19 -0.62 17.86 -7.69
CA PHE A 19 -0.45 19.04 -8.54
C PHE A 19 0.90 19.75 -8.34
N LEU A 20 1.74 19.32 -7.38
CA LEU A 20 3.04 19.92 -7.07
C LEU A 20 4.17 19.43 -8.02
N ARG A 21 3.97 19.55 -9.34
CA ARG A 21 4.84 18.93 -10.37
C ARG A 21 6.30 19.40 -10.38
N GLY A 22 6.65 20.54 -9.78
CA GLY A 22 8.03 21.06 -9.78
C GLY A 22 8.89 20.70 -8.56
N ASN A 23 8.28 20.40 -7.40
CA ASN A 23 8.99 20.29 -6.12
C ASN A 23 8.84 18.90 -5.47
N GLN A 24 8.50 17.87 -6.26
CA GLN A 24 8.19 16.54 -5.72
C GLN A 24 9.35 15.93 -4.94
N ARG A 25 10.58 16.03 -5.45
CA ARG A 25 11.78 15.51 -4.79
C ARG A 25 12.06 16.20 -3.45
N VAL A 26 12.04 17.54 -3.44
CA VAL A 26 12.24 18.33 -2.21
C VAL A 26 11.15 18.04 -1.18
N THR A 27 9.90 17.91 -1.62
CA THR A 27 8.76 17.57 -0.75
C THR A 27 8.93 16.16 -0.18
N ALA A 28 9.29 15.18 -1.02
CA ALA A 28 9.52 13.80 -0.58
C ALA A 28 10.65 13.72 0.44
N GLN A 29 11.74 14.45 0.21
CA GLN A 29 12.87 14.53 1.14
C GLN A 29 12.44 15.11 2.50
N ARG A 30 11.73 16.24 2.51
CA ARG A 30 11.22 16.84 3.77
C ARG A 30 10.28 15.92 4.53
N ILE A 31 9.42 15.19 3.80
CA ILE A 31 8.54 14.19 4.41
C ILE A 31 9.36 13.04 5.02
N ALA A 32 10.39 12.56 4.32
CA ALA A 32 11.28 11.52 4.83
C ALA A 32 12.03 11.99 6.10
N GLU A 33 12.54 13.22 6.10
CA GLU A 33 13.18 13.85 7.27
C GLU A 33 12.23 13.93 8.47
N LEU A 34 10.96 14.29 8.24
CA LEU A 34 9.94 14.31 9.29
C LEU A 34 9.63 12.90 9.81
N LEU A 35 9.47 11.92 8.92
CA LEU A 35 9.24 10.54 9.31
C LEU A 35 10.40 10.00 10.15
N ALA A 36 11.65 10.38 9.84
CA ALA A 36 12.84 9.96 10.60
C ALA A 36 12.80 10.42 12.06
N LYS A 37 12.09 11.52 12.37
CA LYS A 37 11.87 12.04 13.73
C LYS A 37 10.66 11.37 14.40
N GLU A 38 10.63 10.04 14.44
CA GLU A 38 9.46 9.24 14.86
C GLU A 38 8.80 9.65 16.18
N ARG A 39 9.57 10.21 17.13
CA ARG A 39 9.08 10.62 18.45
C ARG A 39 8.15 11.83 18.43
N GLU A 40 8.10 12.58 17.32
CA GLU A 40 7.38 13.85 17.22
C GLU A 40 6.01 13.71 16.53
N LEU A 41 5.68 12.53 15.99
CA LEU A 41 4.52 12.35 15.13
C LEU A 41 3.51 11.36 15.72
N PHE A 42 2.23 11.77 15.76
CA PHE A 42 1.14 10.86 16.07
C PHE A 42 0.98 9.81 14.95
N PRO A 43 0.49 8.59 15.27
CA PRO A 43 0.28 7.53 14.28
C PRO A 43 -0.50 7.97 13.02
N PHE A 44 -1.51 8.80 13.21
CA PHE A 44 -2.31 9.32 12.09
C PHE A 44 -1.51 10.24 11.16
N GLN A 45 -0.64 11.09 11.72
CA GLN A 45 0.24 11.97 10.95
C GLN A 45 1.28 11.14 10.20
N GLN A 46 1.90 10.16 10.85
CA GLN A 46 2.84 9.24 10.19
C GLN A 46 2.19 8.53 9.01
N ALA A 47 1.02 7.94 9.20
CA ALA A 47 0.28 7.27 8.13
C ALA A 47 -0.07 8.22 6.97
N SER A 48 -0.43 9.46 7.28
CA SER A 48 -0.75 10.48 6.28
C SER A 48 0.49 10.91 5.47
N LEU A 49 1.64 11.08 6.13
CA LEU A 49 2.91 11.37 5.47
C LEU A 49 3.33 10.23 4.53
N ILE A 50 3.21 8.98 4.97
CA ILE A 50 3.49 7.81 4.11
C ILE A 50 2.54 7.76 2.92
N LEU A 51 1.25 8.05 3.13
CA LEU A 51 0.27 8.16 2.05
C LEU A 51 0.67 9.26 1.05
N SER A 52 1.17 10.40 1.52
CA SER A 52 1.70 11.46 0.65
C SER A 52 2.87 11.00 -0.20
N LEU A 53 3.81 10.22 0.35
CA LEU A 53 4.94 9.67 -0.39
C LEU A 53 4.51 8.79 -1.57
N ARG A 54 3.38 8.07 -1.45
CA ARG A 54 2.82 7.25 -2.56
C ARG A 54 2.46 8.06 -3.80
N TYR A 55 2.21 9.37 -3.66
CA TYR A 55 1.91 10.25 -4.79
C TYR A 55 3.15 10.95 -5.36
N LEU A 56 4.27 10.94 -4.63
CA LEU A 56 5.50 11.60 -5.04
C LEU A 56 6.43 10.67 -5.82
N LEU A 57 6.36 9.35 -5.60
CA LEU A 57 7.01 8.24 -6.34
C LEU A 57 8.55 8.30 -6.48
N ILE A 58 9.20 9.38 -6.08
CA ILE A 58 10.65 9.57 -6.12
C ILE A 58 11.15 9.55 -4.68
N LEU A 59 11.59 8.37 -4.22
CA LEU A 59 12.10 8.16 -2.86
C LEU A 59 13.54 7.66 -2.90
N GLU A 60 14.37 8.26 -2.05
CA GLU A 60 15.78 7.85 -1.86
C GLU A 60 15.86 6.48 -1.15
N PRO A 61 16.95 5.71 -1.34
CA PRO A 61 17.12 4.37 -0.76
C PRO A 61 16.91 4.30 0.76
N GLU A 62 17.34 5.32 1.50
CA GLU A 62 17.22 5.43 2.96
C GLU A 62 15.75 5.52 3.36
N THR A 63 14.95 6.24 2.57
CA THR A 63 13.50 6.35 2.79
C THR A 63 12.84 4.98 2.61
N TRP A 64 13.22 4.22 1.59
CA TRP A 64 12.72 2.85 1.41
C TRP A 64 13.08 1.94 2.59
N SER A 65 14.29 2.03 3.11
CA SER A 65 14.72 1.27 4.29
C SER A 65 13.89 1.63 5.53
N GLN A 66 13.59 2.91 5.72
CA GLN A 66 12.73 3.36 6.79
C GLN A 66 11.28 2.85 6.65
N ILE A 67 10.69 2.97 5.46
CA ILE A 67 9.34 2.46 5.18
C ILE A 67 9.27 0.95 5.43
N TRP A 68 10.31 0.22 5.04
CA TRP A 68 10.45 -1.21 5.31
C TRP A 68 10.49 -1.53 6.81
N ARG A 69 11.19 -0.74 7.61
CA ARG A 69 11.19 -0.88 9.06
C ARG A 69 9.80 -0.61 9.64
N LEU A 70 9.18 0.50 9.25
CA LEU A 70 7.87 0.92 9.73
C LEU A 70 6.77 -0.11 9.43
N SER A 71 6.81 -0.81 8.29
CA SER A 71 5.79 -1.81 7.96
C SER A 71 5.87 -3.08 8.81
N ARG A 72 7.02 -3.38 9.43
CA ARG A 72 7.28 -4.65 10.12
C ARG A 72 7.29 -4.58 11.63
N LEU A 73 7.68 -3.43 12.20
CA LEU A 73 7.79 -3.29 13.66
C LEU A 73 6.41 -3.33 14.32
N ARG A 74 6.11 -4.39 15.09
CA ARG A 74 4.80 -4.56 15.75
C ARG A 74 4.46 -3.47 16.77
N SER A 75 5.48 -2.75 17.30
CA SER A 75 5.28 -1.59 18.17
C SER A 75 4.68 -0.38 17.44
N ILE A 76 4.77 -0.34 16.11
CA ILE A 76 4.19 0.72 15.29
C ILE A 76 2.69 0.48 15.10
N ASN A 77 1.90 1.55 15.16
CA ASN A 77 0.46 1.49 14.97
C ASN A 77 0.08 0.85 13.63
N TRP A 78 -0.91 -0.05 13.65
CA TRP A 78 -1.34 -0.82 12.48
C TRP A 78 -1.64 0.05 11.25
N ASN A 79 -2.17 1.27 11.41
CA ASN A 79 -2.50 2.12 10.27
C ASN A 79 -1.23 2.66 9.58
N THR A 80 -0.21 3.03 10.35
CA THR A 80 1.12 3.39 9.81
C THR A 80 1.73 2.20 9.08
N ARG A 81 1.67 1.00 9.68
CA ARG A 81 2.20 -0.24 9.07
C ARG A 81 1.49 -0.57 7.77
N ARG A 82 0.17 -0.43 7.74
CA ARG A 82 -0.68 -0.60 6.54
C ARG A 82 -0.25 0.35 5.42
N GLN A 83 -0.13 1.65 5.70
CA GLN A 83 0.30 2.62 4.67
C GLN A 83 1.72 2.34 4.19
N ALA A 84 2.62 1.92 5.09
CA ALA A 84 3.99 1.55 4.73
C ALA A 84 4.00 0.33 3.79
N ALA A 85 3.24 -0.72 4.09
CA ALA A 85 3.10 -1.89 3.21
C ALA A 85 2.50 -1.51 1.83
N LEU A 86 1.48 -0.65 1.80
CA LEU A 86 0.91 -0.14 0.55
C LEU A 86 1.88 0.74 -0.26
N LEU A 87 2.83 1.41 0.39
CA LEU A 87 3.87 2.16 -0.32
C LEU A 87 4.93 1.20 -0.88
N LEU A 88 5.29 0.17 -0.13
CA LEU A 88 6.24 -0.86 -0.58
C LEU A 88 5.73 -1.64 -1.80
N SER A 89 4.43 -1.91 -1.88
CA SER A 89 3.84 -2.63 -3.02
C SER A 89 4.00 -1.88 -4.35
N MET A 90 4.20 -0.56 -4.30
CA MET A 90 4.40 0.28 -5.49
C MET A 90 5.83 0.18 -6.07
N LYS A 91 6.77 -0.39 -5.31
CA LYS A 91 8.15 -0.60 -5.75
C LYS A 91 8.32 -2.03 -6.24
N THR A 92 9.05 -2.20 -7.34
CA THR A 92 9.55 -3.52 -7.74
C THR A 92 10.47 -4.05 -6.66
N LEU A 93 10.04 -5.14 -6.02
CA LEU A 93 10.80 -5.77 -4.98
C LEU A 93 12.05 -6.45 -5.58
N GLY A 94 13.19 -6.33 -4.90
CA GLY A 94 14.40 -7.05 -5.30
C GLY A 94 14.23 -8.56 -5.16
N ARG A 95 15.24 -9.34 -5.56
CA ARG A 95 15.21 -10.82 -5.58
C ARG A 95 14.65 -11.48 -4.30
N ASN A 96 14.97 -10.94 -3.13
CA ASN A 96 14.52 -11.49 -1.84
C ASN A 96 13.26 -10.81 -1.28
N GLY A 97 12.78 -9.75 -1.92
CA GLY A 97 11.68 -8.93 -1.43
C GLY A 97 10.34 -9.67 -1.35
N PRO A 98 9.94 -10.47 -2.36
CA PRO A 98 8.70 -11.26 -2.27
C PRO A 98 8.73 -12.27 -1.13
N ALA A 99 9.86 -12.95 -0.89
CA ALA A 99 10.02 -13.87 0.24
C ALA A 99 9.87 -13.15 1.59
N TRP A 100 10.43 -11.95 1.72
CA TRP A 100 10.23 -11.15 2.93
C TRP A 100 8.79 -10.64 3.10
N ALA A 101 8.14 -10.24 2.01
CA ALA A 101 6.73 -9.84 2.05
C ALA A 101 5.85 -11.01 2.50
N LYS A 102 6.15 -12.23 2.05
CA LYS A 102 5.45 -13.46 2.46
C LYS A 102 5.60 -13.69 3.96
N GLN A 103 6.83 -13.60 4.47
CA GLN A 103 7.08 -13.71 5.90
C GLN A 103 6.36 -12.61 6.72
N ALA A 104 6.31 -11.37 6.21
CA ALA A 104 5.60 -10.28 6.87
C ALA A 104 4.08 -10.50 6.89
N PHE A 105 3.51 -11.01 5.79
CA PHE A 105 2.11 -11.39 5.67
C PHE A 105 1.72 -12.50 6.65
N GLU A 106 2.51 -13.58 6.71
CA GLU A 106 2.25 -14.74 7.58
C GLU A 106 2.29 -14.36 9.07
N LYS A 107 3.24 -13.50 9.45
CA LYS A 107 3.42 -13.01 10.83
C LYS A 107 2.50 -11.86 11.21
N GLU A 108 1.69 -11.33 10.29
CA GLU A 108 0.78 -10.24 10.63
C GLU A 108 -0.46 -10.78 11.35
N ASP A 109 -1.00 -10.03 12.30
CA ASP A 109 -2.25 -10.38 12.99
C ASP A 109 -3.39 -9.45 12.54
N ASN A 110 -3.07 -8.20 12.21
CA ASN A 110 -4.05 -7.22 11.77
C ASN A 110 -4.45 -7.45 10.30
N VAL A 111 -5.72 -7.69 10.06
CA VAL A 111 -6.26 -7.98 8.72
C VAL A 111 -6.03 -6.84 7.72
N GLU A 112 -6.14 -5.59 8.14
CA GLU A 112 -5.93 -4.45 7.23
C GLU A 112 -4.47 -4.35 6.78
N VAL A 113 -3.53 -4.70 7.65
CA VAL A 113 -2.11 -4.77 7.32
C VAL A 113 -1.83 -6.01 6.45
N LYS A 114 -2.45 -7.16 6.72
CA LYS A 114 -2.37 -8.35 5.84
C LYS A 114 -2.81 -8.02 4.43
N MET A 115 -3.97 -7.38 4.29
CA MET A 115 -4.49 -6.96 2.99
C MET A 115 -3.54 -6.03 2.25
N ALA A 116 -2.84 -5.14 2.95
CA ALA A 116 -1.82 -4.30 2.34
C ALA A 116 -0.62 -5.13 1.85
N TRP A 117 -0.15 -6.09 2.64
CA TRP A 117 0.95 -6.97 2.23
C TRP A 117 0.61 -7.86 1.04
N ILE A 118 -0.65 -8.27 0.86
CA ILE A 118 -1.08 -9.03 -0.33
C ILE A 118 -0.72 -8.29 -1.63
N GLN A 119 -0.78 -6.96 -1.66
CA GLN A 119 -0.37 -6.19 -2.85
C GLN A 119 1.13 -6.30 -3.14
N CYS A 120 1.97 -6.49 -2.13
CA CYS A 120 3.39 -6.81 -2.35
C CYS A 120 3.55 -8.22 -2.91
N LEU A 121 2.69 -9.15 -2.48
CA LEU A 121 2.75 -10.55 -2.89
C LEU A 121 2.29 -10.78 -4.34
N THR A 122 1.57 -9.85 -4.97
CA THR A 122 1.22 -9.96 -6.39
C THR A 122 2.44 -9.98 -7.32
N GLN A 123 3.63 -9.67 -6.81
CA GLN A 123 4.90 -9.76 -7.52
C GLN A 123 5.54 -11.16 -7.47
N LEU A 124 4.90 -12.14 -6.80
CA LEU A 124 5.35 -13.54 -6.77
C LEU A 124 5.17 -14.24 -8.12
N PRO A 125 5.92 -15.34 -8.37
CA PRO A 125 5.65 -16.24 -9.50
C PRO A 125 4.23 -16.80 -9.46
N ARG A 126 3.68 -17.16 -10.64
CA ARG A 126 2.30 -17.62 -10.79
C ARG A 126 1.96 -18.78 -9.86
N GLU A 127 2.84 -19.76 -9.75
CA GLU A 127 2.63 -20.95 -8.92
C GLU A 127 2.46 -20.58 -7.44
N GLU A 128 3.23 -19.61 -6.96
CA GLU A 128 3.10 -19.10 -5.59
C GLU A 128 1.86 -18.23 -5.41
N LEU A 129 1.44 -17.48 -6.44
CA LEU A 129 0.19 -16.72 -6.41
C LEU A 129 -1.04 -17.64 -6.35
N GLU A 130 -1.03 -18.76 -7.06
CA GLU A 130 -2.09 -19.77 -6.99
C GLU A 130 -2.18 -20.41 -5.61
N GLN A 131 -1.04 -20.73 -5.00
CA GLN A 131 -0.99 -21.21 -3.61
C GLN A 131 -1.52 -20.16 -2.63
N LEU A 132 -1.12 -18.90 -2.79
CA LEU A 132 -1.61 -17.79 -1.98
C LEU A 132 -3.13 -17.62 -2.13
N SER A 133 -3.63 -17.63 -3.37
CA SER A 133 -5.06 -17.53 -3.70
C SER A 133 -5.88 -18.59 -2.96
N ARG A 134 -5.50 -19.86 -3.07
CA ARG A 134 -6.16 -20.98 -2.37
C ARG A 134 -6.14 -20.79 -0.86
N SER A 135 -5.00 -20.38 -0.30
CA SER A 135 -4.88 -20.13 1.15
C SER A 135 -5.79 -19.00 1.62
N LEU A 136 -5.95 -17.95 0.81
CA LEU A 136 -6.81 -16.80 1.11
C LEU A 136 -8.29 -17.18 1.03
N THR A 137 -8.71 -17.99 0.06
CA THR A 137 -10.10 -18.48 -0.07
C THR A 137 -10.55 -19.30 1.15
N LEU A 138 -9.60 -19.96 1.82
CA LEU A 138 -9.83 -20.71 3.07
C LEU A 138 -9.62 -19.87 4.34
N ALA A 139 -9.32 -18.56 4.22
CA ALA A 139 -9.08 -17.71 5.36
C ALA A 139 -10.35 -17.49 6.19
N VAL A 140 -10.21 -17.53 7.52
CA VAL A 140 -11.31 -17.29 8.47
C VAL A 140 -11.94 -15.90 8.30
N HIS A 141 -11.15 -14.90 7.90
CA HIS A 141 -11.64 -13.53 7.79
C HIS A 141 -12.20 -13.23 6.40
N ASN A 142 -13.49 -12.88 6.33
CA ASN A 142 -14.24 -12.63 5.08
C ASN A 142 -13.54 -11.69 4.07
N LYS A 143 -12.85 -10.64 4.53
CA LYS A 143 -12.10 -9.75 3.62
C LYS A 143 -10.97 -10.45 2.88
N LEU A 144 -10.25 -11.35 3.56
CA LEU A 144 -9.16 -12.12 2.96
C LEU A 144 -9.73 -13.19 2.02
N GLN A 145 -10.83 -13.84 2.42
CA GLN A 145 -11.54 -14.79 1.56
C GLN A 145 -12.02 -14.17 0.24
N ARG A 146 -12.63 -12.99 0.28
CA ARG A 146 -13.05 -12.27 -0.93
C ARG A 146 -11.88 -11.93 -1.85
N LEU A 147 -10.73 -11.56 -1.28
CA LEU A 147 -9.51 -11.33 -2.07
C LEU A 147 -9.01 -12.63 -2.68
N GLY A 148 -9.02 -13.74 -1.94
CA GLY A 148 -8.67 -15.07 -2.47
C GLY A 148 -9.52 -15.44 -3.68
N GLN A 149 -10.84 -15.36 -3.56
CA GLN A 149 -11.78 -15.62 -4.66
C GLN A 149 -11.53 -14.71 -5.87
N PHE A 150 -11.20 -13.44 -5.64
CA PHE A 150 -10.85 -12.51 -6.72
C PHE A 150 -9.57 -12.92 -7.44
N PHE A 151 -8.50 -13.26 -6.72
CA PHE A 151 -7.25 -13.74 -7.32
C PHE A 151 -7.44 -15.07 -8.03
N ASP A 152 -8.22 -15.98 -7.45
CA ASP A 152 -8.52 -17.28 -8.05
C ASP A 152 -9.19 -17.14 -9.41
N GLY A 153 -10.17 -16.23 -9.50
CA GLY A 153 -10.81 -15.87 -10.76
C GLY A 153 -9.82 -15.29 -11.77
N LEU A 154 -8.97 -14.34 -11.36
CA LEU A 154 -7.95 -13.74 -12.24
C LEU A 154 -6.91 -14.74 -12.75
N LEU A 155 -6.55 -15.75 -11.95
CA LEU A 155 -5.51 -16.73 -12.29
C LEU A 155 -6.05 -17.91 -13.10
N SER A 156 -7.34 -18.23 -12.95
CA SER A 156 -7.98 -19.40 -13.59
C SER A 156 -8.60 -19.10 -14.94
N ASP A 157 -8.84 -17.82 -15.24
CA ASP A 157 -9.61 -17.40 -16.40
C ASP A 157 -8.70 -16.76 -17.46
N GLU A 158 -8.22 -17.56 -18.42
CA GLU A 158 -7.39 -17.09 -19.55
C GLU A 158 -8.15 -16.07 -20.44
N SER A 159 -9.49 -16.02 -20.34
CA SER A 159 -10.36 -15.17 -21.17
C SER A 159 -10.60 -13.76 -20.60
N THR A 160 -10.37 -13.52 -19.30
CA THR A 160 -10.46 -12.20 -18.66
C THR A 160 -9.12 -11.45 -18.58
N ALA A 161 -8.03 -12.03 -19.12
CA ALA A 161 -6.72 -11.40 -19.24
C ALA A 161 -6.65 -10.27 -20.29
N LEU A 162 -7.71 -10.06 -21.09
CA LEU A 162 -7.87 -8.85 -21.88
C LEU A 162 -8.39 -7.73 -20.96
N PRO A 163 -7.78 -6.53 -20.99
CA PRO A 163 -8.26 -5.43 -20.17
C PRO A 163 -9.66 -5.10 -20.65
N LYS A 164 -10.69 -5.49 -19.89
CA LYS A 164 -11.94 -4.75 -19.91
C LYS A 164 -11.55 -3.35 -19.46
N SER A 165 -11.44 -2.49 -20.46
CA SER A 165 -11.18 -1.07 -20.35
C SER A 165 -11.84 -0.52 -19.09
N ASN A 166 -10.98 0.06 -18.24
CA ASN A 166 -11.33 1.15 -17.35
C ASN A 166 -12.17 0.86 -16.09
N LEU A 167 -11.52 0.30 -15.07
CA LEU A 167 -11.91 0.55 -13.67
C LEU A 167 -11.60 1.99 -13.20
N PHE A 168 -11.00 2.84 -14.05
CA PHE A 168 -10.60 4.22 -13.74
C PHE A 168 -10.96 5.29 -14.82
N SER A 169 -11.75 5.01 -15.85
CA SER A 169 -12.07 6.03 -16.89
C SER A 169 -13.51 6.54 -16.94
N GLU A 170 -14.41 6.20 -16.03
CA GLU A 170 -15.72 6.87 -16.00
C GLU A 170 -15.69 8.21 -15.25
N ARG A 171 -14.69 9.04 -15.54
CA ARG A 171 -14.73 10.51 -15.38
C ARG A 171 -13.93 11.18 -16.50
N GLY A 172 -14.28 10.82 -17.73
CA GLY A 172 -14.05 11.65 -18.91
C GLY A 172 -15.39 11.87 -19.59
N GLU A 173 -15.67 13.11 -19.97
CA GLU A 173 -16.91 13.68 -20.55
C GLU A 173 -17.78 14.41 -19.51
N LYS A 174 -17.97 15.73 -19.60
CA LYS A 174 -18.18 16.51 -20.82
C LYS A 174 -17.33 17.78 -20.91
N ILE A 175 -16.87 18.00 -22.13
CA ILE A 175 -16.48 19.27 -22.72
C ILE A 175 -17.73 20.18 -22.72
N PHE A 176 -17.59 21.37 -22.12
CA PHE A 176 -18.03 22.66 -22.65
C PHE A 176 -17.09 23.72 -22.08
#